data_AF-A0A6F9Y569-F1
#
_entry.id   AF-A0A6F9Y569-F1
#
_cell.length_a   1.000
_cell.length_b   1.000
_cell.length_c   1.000
_cell.angle_alpha   90.00
_cell.angle_beta   90.00
_cell.angle_gamma   90.00
#
_symmetry.space_group_name_H-M   'P 1'
#
loop_
_entity.id
_entity.type
_entity.pdbx_description
1 polymer ?
#
loop_
_entity_poly.entity_id
_entity_poly.type
_entity_poly.pdbx_seq_one_letter_code
_entity_poly.pdbx_strand_id
1 'polypeptide(L)'
;MVPEKYMIALDIEGQGAVEVNGVSYDKSTKIQGRGAENYKVTAAKGYKIASVMYGKGDKFRPVALNEKQEYKAPAVSENGNKLKVVFEKPKMIEAVKAEVVKPHYLIMSGVFAALVGLIILL
;
A
#
# COMPACT_ATOMS: atom_id res chain seq x y z
N MET A 1 -16.37 -37.15 3.60
CA MET A 1 -15.43 -36.71 4.66
C MET A 1 -15.05 -35.28 4.34
N VAL A 2 -15.61 -34.29 5.06
CA VAL A 2 -15.22 -32.87 4.89
C VAL A 2 -13.87 -32.75 5.61
N PRO A 3 -12.74 -32.50 4.92
CA PRO A 3 -11.44 -32.60 5.58
C PRO A 3 -11.34 -31.51 6.65
N GLU A 4 -10.78 -31.91 7.78
CA GLU A 4 -10.53 -31.06 8.95
C GLU A 4 -9.80 -29.78 8.55
N LYS A 5 -10.25 -28.69 9.15
CA LYS A 5 -10.15 -27.31 8.67
C LYS A 5 -8.70 -26.82 8.67
N TYR A 6 -8.14 -26.56 7.48
CA TYR A 6 -6.81 -25.99 7.35
C TYR A 6 -6.71 -24.62 8.02
N MET A 7 -5.57 -24.31 8.61
CA MET A 7 -5.32 -23.03 9.29
C MET A 7 -4.67 -22.03 8.33
N ILE A 8 -5.13 -20.78 8.40
CA ILE A 8 -4.57 -19.63 7.70
C ILE A 8 -3.95 -18.68 8.74
N ALA A 9 -2.70 -18.29 8.52
CA ALA A 9 -2.05 -17.28 9.35
C ALA A 9 -2.43 -15.87 8.88
N LEU A 10 -2.99 -15.07 9.77
CA LEU A 10 -3.12 -13.62 9.59
C LEU A 10 -1.88 -12.97 10.20
N ASP A 11 -1.15 -12.21 9.40
CA ASP A 11 0.02 -11.46 9.84
C ASP A 11 -0.24 -9.97 9.61
N ILE A 12 -0.49 -9.25 10.69
CA ILE A 12 -0.96 -7.87 10.68
C ILE A 12 0.13 -7.00 11.30
N GLU A 13 0.74 -6.16 10.48
CA GLU A 13 1.77 -5.20 10.89
C GLU A 13 1.23 -3.77 10.79
N GLY A 14 1.48 -2.95 11.81
CA GLY A 14 0.95 -1.58 11.89
C GLY A 14 -0.45 -1.50 12.51
N GLN A 15 -1.19 -0.42 12.23
CA GLN A 15 -2.54 -0.21 12.78
C GLN A 15 -3.62 -0.28 11.72
N GLY A 16 -4.49 -1.28 11.87
CA GLY A 16 -5.65 -1.54 11.05
C GLY A 16 -6.28 -2.87 11.46
N ALA A 17 -7.22 -3.37 10.68
CA ALA A 17 -7.89 -4.62 10.93
C ALA A 17 -8.11 -5.40 9.63
N VAL A 18 -8.18 -6.72 9.78
CA VAL A 18 -8.63 -7.65 8.75
C VAL A 18 -9.89 -8.32 9.25
N GLU A 19 -10.99 -8.16 8.54
CA GLU A 19 -12.24 -8.87 8.80
C GLU A 19 -12.33 -10.11 7.92
N VAL A 20 -12.66 -11.24 8.53
CA VAL A 20 -12.85 -12.53 7.86
C VAL A 20 -14.14 -13.15 8.37
N ASN A 21 -15.09 -13.42 7.47
CA ASN A 21 -16.41 -13.97 7.82
C ASN A 21 -17.13 -13.20 8.95
N GLY A 22 -17.05 -11.86 8.94
CA GLY A 22 -17.68 -10.99 9.94
C GLY A 22 -16.95 -10.92 11.28
N VAL A 23 -15.78 -11.55 11.43
CA VAL A 23 -14.93 -11.42 12.63
C VAL A 23 -13.74 -10.54 12.29
N SER A 24 -13.54 -9.48 13.07
CA SER A 24 -12.44 -8.53 12.91
C SER A 24 -11.22 -8.92 13.74
N TYR A 25 -10.05 -8.87 13.14
CA TYR A 25 -8.76 -9.15 13.76
C TYR A 25 -7.83 -7.95 13.56
N ASP A 26 -7.31 -7.40 14.66
CA ASP A 26 -6.38 -6.27 14.68
C ASP A 26 -4.93 -6.69 15.02
N LYS A 27 -4.71 -7.98 15.24
CA LYS A 27 -3.43 -8.60 15.60
C LYS A 27 -3.22 -9.90 14.85
N SER A 28 -1.95 -10.24 14.64
CA SER A 28 -1.58 -11.50 14.01
C SER A 28 -2.13 -12.70 14.78
N THR A 29 -2.74 -13.64 14.06
CA THR A 29 -3.38 -14.83 14.63
C THR A 29 -3.47 -15.95 13.61
N LYS A 30 -4.01 -17.11 13.99
CA LYS A 30 -4.34 -18.20 13.07
C LYS A 30 -5.84 -18.44 13.09
N ILE A 31 -6.45 -18.49 11.91
CA ILE A 31 -7.88 -18.76 11.75
C ILE A 31 -8.09 -20.08 11.02
N GLN A 32 -9.24 -20.72 11.25
CA GLN A 32 -9.67 -21.88 10.47
C GLN A 32 -10.19 -21.40 9.11
N GLY A 33 -9.58 -21.89 8.03
CA GLY A 33 -10.08 -21.75 6.68
C GLY A 33 -11.31 -22.64 6.48
N ARG A 34 -12.39 -22.04 5.98
CA ARG A 34 -13.69 -22.66 5.74
C ARG A 34 -14.00 -22.81 4.25
N GLY A 35 -12.97 -22.73 3.40
CA GLY A 35 -13.09 -22.75 1.95
C GLY A 35 -12.52 -21.48 1.33
N ALA A 36 -13.24 -20.90 0.36
CA ALA A 36 -12.89 -19.61 -0.20
C ALA A 36 -13.24 -18.50 0.81
N GLU A 37 -12.24 -17.75 1.26
CA GLU A 37 -12.37 -16.69 2.26
C GLU A 37 -12.44 -15.32 1.60
N ASN A 38 -13.25 -14.42 2.15
CA ASN A 38 -13.21 -13.00 1.79
C ASN A 38 -12.57 -12.22 2.94
N TYR A 39 -11.48 -11.53 2.64
CA TYR A 39 -10.74 -10.69 3.58
C TYR A 39 -11.05 -9.23 3.30
N LYS A 40 -11.64 -8.53 4.25
CA LYS A 40 -11.81 -7.08 4.17
C LYS A 40 -10.76 -6.40 5.01
N VAL A 41 -9.97 -5.53 4.39
CA VAL A 41 -8.86 -4.84 5.04
C VAL A 41 -9.27 -3.40 5.33
N THR A 42 -9.03 -2.92 6.54
CA THR A 42 -9.38 -1.55 6.94
C THR A 42 -8.23 -0.92 7.71
N ALA A 43 -7.65 0.15 7.19
CA ALA A 43 -6.59 0.88 7.89
C ALA A 43 -7.18 1.71 9.04
N ALA A 44 -6.46 1.83 10.15
CA ALA A 44 -6.82 2.76 11.22
C ALA A 44 -6.68 4.21 10.75
N LYS A 45 -7.35 5.14 11.45
CA LYS A 45 -7.27 6.58 11.13
C LYS A 45 -5.81 7.06 11.11
N GLY A 46 -5.40 7.71 10.01
CA GLY A 46 -4.03 8.20 9.83
C GLY A 46 -3.02 7.16 9.35
N TYR A 47 -3.46 5.94 9.06
CA TYR A 47 -2.67 4.89 8.41
C TYR A 47 -3.23 4.62 7.01
N LYS A 48 -2.40 4.02 6.15
CA LYS A 48 -2.79 3.49 4.84
C LYS A 48 -2.38 2.03 4.72
N ILE A 49 -3.07 1.28 3.86
CA ILE A 49 -2.69 -0.08 3.47
C ILE A 49 -1.45 0.03 2.59
N ALA A 50 -0.30 -0.42 3.09
CA ALA A 50 0.98 -0.37 2.38
C ALA A 50 1.16 -1.60 1.48
N SER A 51 0.78 -2.78 1.97
CA SER A 51 0.92 -4.03 1.25
C SER A 51 -0.10 -5.05 1.74
N VAL A 52 -0.63 -5.84 0.79
CA VAL A 52 -1.40 -7.05 1.07
C VAL A 52 -0.78 -8.17 0.25
N MET A 53 -0.42 -9.26 0.92
CA MET A 53 0.19 -10.42 0.31
C MET A 53 -0.54 -11.68 0.74
N TYR A 54 -0.70 -12.62 -0.18
CA TYR A 54 -1.31 -13.92 0.10
C TYR A 54 -0.52 -15.04 -0.54
N GLY A 55 -0.58 -16.22 0.07
CA GLY A 55 -0.02 -17.45 -0.48
C GLY A 55 0.66 -18.30 0.58
N LYS A 56 1.53 -19.20 0.12
CA LYS A 56 2.25 -20.17 0.94
C LYS A 56 3.68 -20.32 0.42
N GLY A 57 4.66 -20.30 1.33
CA GLY A 57 6.08 -20.46 1.00
C GLY A 57 6.51 -19.58 -0.18
N ASP A 58 7.10 -20.19 -1.20
CA ASP A 58 7.63 -19.48 -2.38
C ASP A 58 6.55 -18.85 -3.27
N LYS A 59 5.27 -19.20 -3.06
CA LYS A 59 4.11 -18.65 -3.77
C LYS A 59 3.46 -17.47 -3.03
N PHE A 60 4.12 -16.93 -2.01
CA PHE A 60 3.67 -15.72 -1.33
C PHE A 60 3.86 -14.51 -2.24
N ARG A 61 2.76 -13.84 -2.62
CA ARG A 61 2.76 -12.79 -3.65
C ARG A 61 1.85 -11.63 -3.25
N PRO A 62 2.12 -10.41 -3.76
CA PRO A 62 1.19 -9.29 -3.64
C PRO A 62 -0.17 -9.63 -4.23
N VAL A 63 -1.24 -9.15 -3.59
CA VAL A 63 -2.60 -9.26 -4.09
C VAL A 63 -3.27 -7.89 -4.12
N ALA A 64 -4.11 -7.67 -5.13
CA ALA A 64 -4.89 -6.45 -5.24
C ALA A 64 -6.19 -6.58 -4.44
N LEU A 65 -6.53 -5.53 -3.70
CA LEU A 65 -7.86 -5.36 -3.12
C LEU A 65 -8.79 -4.75 -4.17
N ASN A 66 -10.07 -5.07 -4.10
CA ASN A 66 -11.09 -4.39 -4.90
C ASN A 66 -11.42 -2.98 -4.34
N GLU A 67 -12.38 -2.28 -4.97
CA GLU A 67 -12.83 -0.95 -4.55
C GLU A 67 -13.37 -0.89 -3.11
N LYS A 68 -13.83 -2.02 -2.57
CA LYS A 68 -14.32 -2.17 -1.19
C LYS A 68 -13.23 -2.58 -0.20
N GLN A 69 -11.97 -2.60 -0.64
CA GLN A 69 -10.81 -3.08 0.13
C GLN A 69 -10.89 -4.56 0.50
N GLU A 70 -11.51 -5.37 -0.37
CA GLU A 70 -11.69 -6.80 -0.15
C GLU A 70 -10.80 -7.64 -1.07
N TYR A 71 -10.35 -8.79 -0.57
CA TYR A 71 -9.65 -9.82 -1.31
C TYR A 71 -10.34 -11.18 -1.13
N LYS A 72 -10.76 -11.77 -2.24
CA LYS A 72 -11.32 -13.13 -2.28
C LYS A 72 -10.20 -14.13 -2.53
N ALA A 73 -9.81 -14.87 -1.50
CA ALA A 73 -8.80 -15.89 -1.60
C ALA A 73 -9.35 -17.18 -2.22
N PRO A 74 -8.49 -17.96 -2.91
CA PRO A 74 -8.84 -19.31 -3.32
C PRO A 74 -9.11 -20.20 -2.11
N ALA A 75 -9.88 -21.27 -2.33
CA ALA A 75 -10.10 -22.27 -1.29
C ALA A 75 -8.77 -22.90 -0.83
N VAL A 76 -8.61 -23.04 0.47
CA VAL A 76 -7.43 -23.69 1.05
C VAL A 76 -7.65 -25.20 1.12
N SER A 77 -6.69 -25.95 0.57
CA SER A 77 -6.65 -27.41 0.60
C SER A 77 -5.51 -27.97 1.45
N GLU A 78 -4.75 -27.10 2.12
CA GLU A 78 -3.62 -27.46 3.00
C GLU A 78 -3.24 -26.32 3.96
N ASN A 79 -2.53 -26.67 5.04
CA ASN A 79 -1.95 -25.71 5.99
C ASN A 79 -0.80 -24.90 5.37
N GLY A 80 -0.49 -23.76 6.00
CA GLY A 80 0.65 -22.91 5.65
C GLY A 80 0.30 -21.71 4.77
N ASN A 81 -0.99 -21.56 4.42
CA ASN A 81 -1.48 -20.34 3.81
C ASN A 81 -1.38 -19.17 4.79
N LYS A 82 -0.98 -18.01 4.27
CA LYS A 82 -0.76 -16.80 5.04
C LYS A 82 -1.35 -15.61 4.28
N LEU A 83 -2.03 -14.73 4.99
CA LEU A 83 -2.32 -13.36 4.55
C LEU A 83 -1.43 -12.43 5.39
N LYS A 84 -0.59 -11.64 4.73
CA LYS A 84 0.13 -10.53 5.39
C LYS A 84 -0.46 -9.21 4.96
N VAL A 85 -0.73 -8.34 5.93
CA VAL A 85 -1.21 -6.98 5.72
C VAL A 85 -0.30 -6.04 6.49
N VAL A 86 0.22 -5.03 5.79
CA VAL A 86 1.07 -4.00 6.37
C VAL A 86 0.35 -2.67 6.28
N PHE A 87 0.20 -2.00 7.42
CA PHE A 87 -0.33 -0.65 7.53
C PHE A 87 0.79 0.32 7.90
N GLU A 88 0.90 1.44 7.18
CA GLU A 88 1.94 2.45 7.46
C GLU A 88 1.34 3.84 7.61
N LYS A 89 2.00 4.70 8.38
CA LYS A 89 1.68 6.14 8.37
C LYS A 89 2.20 6.74 7.06
N PRO A 90 1.39 7.52 6.34
CA PRO A 90 1.89 8.26 5.19
C PRO A 90 2.97 9.23 5.66
N LYS A 91 4.11 9.26 4.95
CA LYS A 91 5.10 10.33 5.15
C LYS A 91 4.45 11.62 4.66
N MET A 92 4.33 12.62 5.53
CA MET A 92 3.98 13.95 5.07
C MET A 92 5.17 14.46 4.26
N ILE A 93 4.99 14.59 2.95
CA ILE A 93 5.88 15.44 2.16
C ILE A 93 5.50 16.84 2.60
N GLU A 94 6.31 17.45 3.46
CA GLU A 94 6.25 18.89 3.67
C GLU A 94 6.44 19.51 2.28
N ALA A 95 5.36 20.02 1.70
CA ALA A 95 5.45 20.93 0.58
C ALA A 95 6.21 22.14 1.12
N VAL A 96 7.53 22.14 0.94
CA VAL A 96 8.40 23.26 1.26
C VAL A 96 7.79 24.46 0.56
N LYS A 97 7.40 25.40 1.40
CA LYS A 97 6.86 26.73 1.13
C LYS A 97 7.71 27.41 0.05
N ALA A 98 7.42 27.16 -1.23
CA ALA A 98 7.86 28.02 -2.32
C ALA A 98 6.96 29.27 -2.28
N GLU A 99 7.12 30.05 -1.22
CA GLU A 99 6.59 31.39 -1.14
C GLU A 99 7.26 32.17 -2.26
N VAL A 100 6.44 32.47 -3.28
CA VAL A 100 6.67 33.35 -4.42
C VAL A 100 7.65 34.47 -4.06
N VAL A 101 8.93 34.29 -4.38
CA VAL A 101 9.87 35.41 -4.46
C VAL A 101 9.46 36.18 -5.71
N LYS A 102 8.62 37.21 -5.52
CA LYS A 102 8.34 38.22 -6.54
C LYS A 102 9.68 38.75 -7.06
N PRO A 103 10.00 38.69 -8.36
CA PRO A 103 11.10 39.48 -8.88
C PRO A 103 10.68 40.95 -8.74
N HIS A 104 11.26 41.66 -7.78
CA HIS A 104 11.21 43.12 -7.77
C HIS A 104 11.92 43.58 -9.05
N TYR A 105 11.14 44.16 -9.95
CA TYR A 105 11.63 44.97 -11.05
C TYR A 105 12.61 46.00 -10.50
N LEU A 106 13.87 45.89 -10.88
CA LEU A 106 14.83 46.99 -10.78
C LEU A 106 15.32 47.28 -12.20
N ILE A 107 14.65 48.26 -12.80
CA ILE A 107 15.09 48.94 -14.01
C ILE A 107 16.28 49.79 -13.59
N MET A 108 17.49 49.48 -14.06
CA MET A 108 18.52 50.49 -14.30
C MET A 108 19.54 49.99 -15.33
N SER A 109 19.38 50.50 -16.56
CA SER A 109 20.41 51.04 -17.46
C SER A 109 21.84 50.50 -17.33
N GLY A 110 22.31 49.79 -18.36
CA GLY A 110 23.74 49.53 -18.55
C GLY A 110 24.06 48.51 -19.63
N VAL A 111 24.22 49.00 -20.86
CA VAL A 111 24.73 48.30 -22.06
C VAL A 111 25.99 47.49 -21.74
N PHE A 112 26.05 46.20 -22.12
CA PHE A 112 27.23 45.57 -22.76
C PHE A 112 26.84 44.24 -23.43
N ALA A 113 27.46 44.02 -24.58
CA ALA A 113 27.06 43.10 -25.64
C ALA A 113 27.90 41.82 -25.68
N ALA A 114 27.48 40.93 -26.60
CA ALA A 114 28.21 39.85 -27.26
C ALA A 114 28.35 38.52 -26.50
N LEU A 115 28.34 37.34 -27.13
CA LEU A 115 27.94 36.77 -28.43
C LEU A 115 28.43 35.30 -28.35
N VAL A 116 27.84 34.41 -29.16
CA VAL A 116 28.32 33.06 -29.52
C VAL A 116 28.00 31.95 -28.49
N GLY A 117 27.32 30.86 -28.82
CA GLY A 117 26.78 30.40 -30.10
C GLY A 117 26.52 28.88 -30.07
N LEU A 118 25.54 28.47 -30.88
CA LEU A 118 25.50 27.22 -31.66
C LEU A 118 25.16 25.89 -30.94
N ILE A 119 24.03 25.27 -31.34
CA ILE A 119 23.99 24.03 -32.17
C ILE A 119 22.56 23.83 -32.71
N ILE A 120 22.48 23.61 -34.02
CA ILE A 120 21.32 23.30 -34.87
C ILE A 120 21.10 21.77 -34.89
N LEU A 121 19.85 21.32 -35.06
CA LEU A 121 19.33 20.14 -35.82
C LEU A 121 17.99 19.75 -35.15
N LEU A 122 16.85 19.50 -35.80
CA LEU A 122 16.50 19.08 -37.16
C LEU A 122 15.06 19.51 -37.45
#